data_AF-K1QBJ9-F1
#
_entry.id   AF-K1QBJ9-F1
#
_cell.length_a   1.000
_cell.length_b   1.000
_cell.length_c   1.000
_cell.angle_alpha   90.00
_cell.angle_beta   90.00
_cell.angle_gamma   90.00
#
_symmetry.space_group_name_H-M   'P 1'
#
loop_
_entity.id
_entity.type
_entity.pdbx_description
1 polymer ?
#
loop_
_entity_poly.entity_id
_entity_poly.type
_entity_poly.pdbx_seq_one_letter_code
_entity_poly.pdbx_strand_id
1 'polypeptide(L)'
;MATFNANTTDAEYFQPNDTLNVGDNVTYTCKTGYRLAAGNLTRFCQENGSWSGEEPICKPCSEAAYNTSTTNAQYYGPNDTLNVGDNVTYTCKTGYRLAAGNLTRICQENGSWTGCKCSCKRLASQNFIKDPVVLQQRIEKIKKFLAVNRSELSAFKRKKISSYDGRASSTGIGMTLGVGVITFVIGAIVCSDLLTCRARRRRRAPRKA
;
A
#
# COMPACT_ATOMS: atom_id res chain seq x y z
N MET A 1 -2.55 20.49 52.46
CA MET A 1 -3.21 20.10 51.21
C MET A 1 -2.30 20.52 50.07
N ALA A 2 -1.97 19.61 49.16
CA ALA A 2 -1.25 20.01 47.94
C ALA A 2 -2.22 20.70 46.99
N THR A 3 -1.86 21.87 46.48
CA THR A 3 -2.60 22.52 45.40
C THR A 3 -2.34 21.77 44.10
N PHE A 4 -3.38 21.19 43.53
CA PHE A 4 -3.29 20.53 42.24
C PHE A 4 -3.25 21.57 41.11
N ASN A 5 -2.32 21.41 40.17
CA ASN A 5 -2.26 22.25 38.98
C ASN A 5 -3.13 21.57 37.90
N ALA A 6 -4.40 21.93 37.80
CA ALA A 6 -5.35 21.34 36.84
C ALA A 6 -5.17 21.82 35.39
N ASN A 7 -4.08 22.54 35.10
CA ASN A 7 -3.92 23.33 33.88
C ASN A 7 -2.97 22.71 32.86
N THR A 8 -2.88 21.38 32.76
CA THR A 8 -2.34 20.74 31.56
C THR A 8 -3.45 20.56 30.54
N THR A 9 -3.50 21.46 29.54
CA THR A 9 -4.48 21.41 28.43
C THR A 9 -4.46 20.13 27.62
N ASP A 10 -3.37 19.35 27.71
CA ASP A 10 -3.08 18.20 26.85
C ASP A 10 -2.91 16.88 27.60
N ALA A 11 -3.12 16.88 28.93
CA ALA A 11 -3.10 15.70 29.79
C ALA A 11 -4.33 15.68 30.70
N GLU A 12 -4.91 14.50 30.86
CA GLU A 12 -6.05 14.26 31.75
C GLU A 12 -5.60 13.32 32.88
N TYR A 13 -6.23 13.43 34.05
CA TYR A 13 -6.02 12.51 35.15
C TYR A 13 -7.38 11.99 35.60
N PHE A 14 -7.41 10.73 36.02
CA PHE A 14 -8.61 10.15 36.60
C PHE A 14 -8.40 10.00 38.09
N GLN A 15 -9.27 10.64 38.88
CA GLN A 15 -9.25 10.49 40.33
C GLN A 15 -10.65 10.21 40.86
N PRO A 16 -10.84 9.17 41.70
CA PRO A 16 -12.15 8.83 42.25
C PRO A 16 -12.70 9.89 43.22
N ASN A 17 -11.82 10.67 43.86
CA ASN A 17 -12.16 11.68 44.85
C ASN A 17 -11.47 13.01 44.50
N ASP A 18 -12.19 14.13 44.61
CA ASP A 18 -11.65 15.48 44.36
C ASP A 18 -10.71 16.00 45.48
N THR A 19 -10.37 15.15 46.44
CA THR A 19 -9.50 15.50 47.57
C THR A 19 -8.24 14.64 47.59
N LEU A 20 -7.10 15.32 47.61
CA LEU A 20 -5.77 14.74 47.51
C LEU A 20 -4.96 15.03 48.77
N ASN A 21 -4.55 13.96 49.45
CA ASN A 21 -3.81 14.00 50.69
C ASN A 21 -2.32 13.69 50.47
N VAL A 22 -1.51 14.04 51.47
CA VAL A 22 -0.12 13.61 51.54
C VAL A 22 -0.07 12.08 51.51
N GLY A 23 0.80 11.53 50.66
CA GLY A 23 0.93 10.09 50.44
C GLY A 23 0.11 9.55 49.26
N ASP A 24 -0.80 10.34 48.69
CA ASP A 24 -1.60 9.91 47.54
C ASP A 24 -0.80 9.93 46.23
N ASN A 25 -1.16 9.02 45.31
CA ASN A 25 -0.64 8.94 43.95
C ASN A 25 -1.66 9.44 42.93
N VAL A 26 -1.16 10.15 41.92
CA VAL A 26 -1.93 10.54 40.73
C VAL A 26 -1.25 9.96 39.50
N THR A 27 -2.06 9.40 38.61
CA THR A 27 -1.64 8.97 37.29
C THR A 27 -2.34 9.80 36.22
N TYR A 28 -1.54 10.49 35.43
CA TYR A 28 -1.95 11.24 34.26
C TYR A 28 -1.93 10.33 33.03
N THR A 29 -2.75 10.69 32.05
CA THR A 29 -2.78 10.12 30.71
C THR A 29 -2.80 11.27 29.72
N CYS A 30 -1.93 11.23 28.71
CA CYS A 30 -2.02 12.21 27.63
C CYS A 30 -3.36 12.04 26.90
N LYS A 31 -3.96 13.14 26.44
CA LYS A 31 -5.18 13.09 25.64
C LYS A 31 -5.00 12.22 24.41
N THR A 32 -6.10 11.66 23.90
CA THR A 32 -6.10 10.85 22.68
C THR A 32 -5.36 11.57 21.55
N GLY A 33 -4.36 10.91 20.98
CA GLY A 33 -3.51 11.45 19.90
C GLY A 33 -2.23 12.14 20.36
N TYR A 34 -2.04 12.37 21.66
CA TYR A 34 -0.85 13.00 22.23
C TYR A 34 0.04 11.95 22.92
N ARG A 35 1.34 12.23 22.94
CA ARG A 35 2.36 11.41 23.62
C ARG A 35 3.00 12.19 24.75
N LEU A 36 3.56 11.49 25.73
CA LEU A 36 4.43 12.10 26.73
C LEU A 36 5.71 12.61 26.05
N ALA A 37 5.97 13.91 26.17
CA ALA A 37 7.18 14.55 25.65
C ALA A 37 8.23 14.79 26.72
N ALA A 38 7.81 15.11 27.94
CA ALA A 38 8.67 15.29 29.11
C ALA A 38 7.86 15.11 30.40
N GLY A 39 8.54 14.98 31.53
CA GLY A 39 7.94 14.85 32.85
C GLY A 39 7.49 13.43 33.21
N ASN A 40 6.67 13.32 34.26
CA ASN A 40 6.27 12.06 34.88
C ASN A 40 4.75 11.88 34.86
N LEU A 41 4.28 10.79 34.26
CA LEU A 41 2.84 10.45 34.26
C LEU A 41 2.34 9.97 35.62
N THR A 42 3.20 9.47 36.49
CA THR A 42 2.81 9.09 37.87
C THR A 42 3.58 9.94 38.85
N ARG A 43 2.84 10.60 39.75
CA ARG A 43 3.39 11.53 40.73
C ARG A 43 2.73 11.27 42.08
N PHE A 44 3.50 11.41 43.15
CA PHE A 44 3.02 11.23 44.51
C PHE A 44 3.11 12.54 45.30
N CYS A 45 2.14 12.76 46.18
CA CYS A 45 2.14 13.91 47.07
C CYS A 45 3.10 13.66 48.24
N GLN A 46 4.17 14.45 48.30
CA GLN A 46 5.17 14.38 49.36
C GLN A 46 4.66 15.01 50.65
N GLU A 47 5.36 14.73 51.77
CA GLU A 47 5.04 15.28 53.09
C GLU A 47 5.10 16.80 53.16
N ASN A 48 5.95 17.41 52.34
CA ASN A 48 6.04 18.86 52.20
C ASN A 48 4.89 19.48 51.37
N GLY A 49 3.89 18.69 50.96
CA GLY A 49 2.77 19.13 50.14
C GLY A 49 3.11 19.39 48.67
N SER A 50 4.31 19.00 48.22
CA SER A 50 4.76 19.13 46.83
C SER A 50 4.59 17.80 46.08
N TRP A 51 4.37 17.88 44.77
CA TRP A 51 4.34 16.70 43.91
C TRP A 51 5.75 16.21 43.57
N SER A 52 5.94 14.89 43.55
CA SER A 52 7.18 14.29 43.08
C SER A 52 7.37 14.47 41.57
N GLY A 53 8.61 14.60 41.12
CA GLY A 53 8.96 14.66 39.70
C GLY A 53 8.35 15.86 38.98
N GLU A 54 8.43 15.83 37.66
CA GLU A 54 8.01 16.93 36.79
C GLU A 54 6.59 16.71 36.25
N GLU A 55 5.85 17.80 36.07
CA GLU A 55 4.51 17.78 35.47
C GLU A 55 4.57 17.24 34.03
N PRO A 56 3.65 16.34 33.62
CA PRO A 56 3.73 15.72 32.30
C PRO A 56 3.42 16.75 31.21
N ILE A 57 4.32 16.86 30.24
CA ILE A 57 4.14 17.67 29.05
C ILE A 57 3.77 16.73 27.91
N CYS A 58 2.52 16.82 27.45
CA CYS A 58 2.03 16.04 26.32
C CYS A 58 2.14 16.85 25.03
N LYS A 59 2.56 16.21 23.94
CA LYS A 59 2.68 16.84 22.62
C LYS A 59 2.18 15.91 21.52
N PRO A 60 1.76 16.46 20.37
CA PRO A 60 1.53 15.65 19.18
C PRO A 60 2.83 15.02 18.67
N CYS A 61 2.70 14.01 17.82
CA CYS A 61 3.81 13.30 17.21
C CYS A 61 4.51 14.08 16.10
N SER A 62 3.90 15.14 15.55
CA SER A 62 4.50 16.00 14.52
C SER A 62 5.84 16.63 14.94
N GLU A 63 6.02 16.95 16.22
CA GLU A 63 7.26 17.54 16.75
C GLU A 63 8.37 16.52 17.04
N ALA A 64 8.04 15.22 17.06
CA ALA A 64 9.05 14.17 17.14
C ALA A 64 9.67 13.98 15.75
N ALA A 65 10.62 14.85 15.41
CA ALA A 65 11.44 14.74 14.21
C ALA A 65 12.06 13.33 14.14
N TYR A 66 11.41 12.44 13.40
CA TYR A 66 12.06 11.23 12.93
C TYR A 66 13.39 11.68 12.30
N ASN A 67 14.48 11.11 12.77
CA ASN A 67 15.83 11.53 12.44
C ASN A 67 16.15 11.20 10.97
N THR A 68 15.62 12.02 10.05
CA THR A 68 15.83 11.97 8.60
C THR A 68 17.31 12.18 8.24
N SER A 69 18.09 12.74 9.16
CA SER A 69 19.51 13.03 8.99
C SER A 69 20.39 11.77 8.89
N THR A 70 20.00 10.65 9.54
CA THR A 70 20.83 9.44 9.57
C THR A 70 20.47 8.39 8.51
N THR A 71 19.34 8.53 7.82
CA THR A 71 18.76 7.46 6.98
C THR A 71 18.64 7.81 5.50
N ASN A 72 18.99 9.03 5.07
CA ASN A 72 18.79 9.53 3.70
C ASN A 72 17.35 9.32 3.19
N ALA A 73 16.38 9.41 4.09
CA ALA A 73 14.96 9.35 3.81
C ALA A 73 14.34 10.74 4.01
N GLN A 74 13.30 11.05 3.24
CA GLN A 74 12.52 12.28 3.31
C GLN A 74 11.06 11.94 3.62
N TYR A 75 10.45 12.74 4.48
CA TYR A 75 9.03 12.63 4.78
C TYR A 75 8.23 13.03 3.55
N TYR A 76 7.23 12.22 3.19
CA TYR A 76 6.28 12.53 2.13
C TYR A 76 4.88 12.32 2.70
N GLY A 77 4.37 13.33 3.39
CA GLY A 77 3.04 13.32 3.98
C GLY A 77 2.52 14.74 4.21
N PRO A 78 1.29 14.88 4.69
CA PRO A 78 0.69 16.19 4.97
C PRO A 78 1.54 16.97 5.97
N ASN A 79 1.50 18.30 5.90
CA ASN A 79 2.13 19.20 6.88
C ASN A 79 1.34 19.26 8.21
N ASP A 80 0.41 18.33 8.42
CA ASP A 80 -0.51 18.33 9.53
C ASP A 80 0.11 17.74 10.79
N THR A 81 -0.48 18.10 11.93
CA THR A 81 -0.16 17.59 13.24
C THR A 81 -0.41 16.07 13.29
N LEU A 82 0.66 15.28 13.26
CA LEU A 82 0.59 13.82 13.41
C LEU A 82 0.25 13.44 14.84
N ASN A 83 -0.65 12.48 15.00
CA ASN A 83 -1.11 11.97 16.28
C ASN A 83 -0.55 10.56 16.54
N VAL A 84 -0.66 10.12 17.80
CA VAL A 84 -0.38 8.73 18.18
C VAL A 84 -1.30 7.79 17.38
N GLY A 85 -0.72 6.72 16.82
CA GLY A 85 -1.42 5.76 15.96
C GLY A 85 -1.36 6.09 14.47
N ASP A 86 -1.02 7.33 14.09
CA ASP A 86 -0.88 7.69 12.68
C ASP A 86 0.30 6.97 12.04
N ASN A 87 0.09 6.51 10.80
CA ASN A 87 1.14 5.95 9.98
C ASN A 87 1.77 7.03 9.08
N VAL A 88 3.09 6.99 9.01
CA VAL A 88 3.90 7.90 8.21
C VAL A 88 4.79 7.08 7.31
N THR A 89 4.75 7.36 6.01
CA THR A 89 5.61 6.69 5.03
C THR A 89 6.67 7.65 4.50
N TYR A 90 7.93 7.22 4.59
CA TYR A 90 9.07 7.95 4.05
C TYR A 90 9.41 7.49 2.64
N THR A 91 10.15 8.32 1.91
CA THR A 91 10.78 7.94 0.64
C THR A 91 12.29 8.12 0.74
N CYS A 92 13.08 7.28 0.08
CA CYS A 92 14.53 7.55 0.00
C CYS A 92 14.76 8.81 -0.85
N LYS A 93 15.73 9.64 -0.45
CA LYS A 93 16.13 10.84 -1.20
C LYS A 93 16.55 10.48 -2.62
N THR A 94 16.44 11.46 -3.53
CA THR A 94 16.91 11.32 -4.91
C THR A 94 18.33 10.76 -4.95
N GLY A 95 18.54 9.71 -5.75
CA GLY A 95 19.84 9.02 -5.84
C GLY A 95 20.05 7.92 -4.79
N TYR A 96 19.05 7.54 -4.01
CA TYR A 96 19.10 6.44 -3.05
C TYR A 96 17.96 5.44 -3.26
N ARG A 97 18.19 4.18 -2.87
CA ARG A 97 17.16 3.14 -2.79
C ARG A 97 17.09 2.54 -1.40
N LEU A 98 15.93 2.01 -1.04
CA LEU A 98 15.78 1.21 0.16
C LEU A 98 16.67 -0.03 0.04
N ALA A 99 17.59 -0.20 0.98
CA ALA A 99 18.49 -1.35 1.02
C ALA A 99 17.97 -2.45 1.94
N ALA A 100 17.34 -2.06 3.06
CA ALA A 100 16.73 -2.96 4.03
C ALA A 100 15.75 -2.20 4.92
N GLY A 101 14.75 -2.91 5.45
CA GLY A 101 13.74 -2.37 6.38
C GLY A 101 12.45 -1.92 5.69
N ASN A 102 11.61 -1.20 6.43
CA ASN A 102 10.34 -0.62 5.95
C ASN A 102 10.31 0.89 6.21
N LEU A 103 10.00 1.69 5.19
CA LEU A 103 9.91 3.14 5.26
C LEU A 103 8.64 3.66 5.96
N THR A 104 7.73 2.78 6.37
CA THR A 104 6.56 3.16 7.19
C THR A 104 6.91 3.15 8.67
N ARG A 105 6.37 4.14 9.40
CA ARG A 105 6.52 4.38 10.83
C ARG A 105 5.15 4.64 11.44
N ILE A 106 4.97 4.25 12.68
CA ILE A 106 3.76 4.52 13.46
C ILE A 106 4.18 5.16 14.77
N CYS A 107 3.58 6.28 15.15
CA CYS A 107 3.85 6.90 16.43
C CYS A 107 3.17 6.09 17.54
N GLN A 108 3.94 5.69 18.55
CA GLN A 108 3.45 4.93 19.69
C GLN A 108 3.10 5.86 20.87
N GLU A 109 2.26 5.38 21.78
CA GLU A 109 1.82 6.10 22.98
C GLU A 109 2.98 6.51 23.90
N ASN A 110 4.03 5.69 23.95
CA ASN A 110 5.27 6.00 24.68
C ASN A 110 6.13 7.07 24.02
N GLY A 111 5.68 7.65 22.90
CA GLY A 111 6.36 8.67 22.14
C GLY A 111 7.50 8.18 21.24
N SER A 112 7.70 6.87 21.14
CA SER A 112 8.64 6.27 20.19
C SER A 112 7.95 5.97 18.84
N TRP A 113 8.74 5.93 17.77
CA TRP A 113 8.25 5.53 16.45
C TRP A 113 8.57 4.06 16.19
N THR A 114 7.57 3.29 15.77
CA THR A 114 7.78 1.89 15.39
C THR A 114 8.69 1.76 14.18
N GLY A 115 9.52 0.71 14.17
CA GLY A 115 10.27 0.28 12.99
C GLY A 115 11.79 0.48 13.07
N CYS A 116 12.52 -0.30 12.26
CA CYS A 116 13.99 -0.39 12.28
C CYS A 116 14.67 0.77 11.56
N LYS A 117 15.90 1.16 11.93
CA LYS A 117 16.72 2.13 11.16
C LYS A 117 16.75 1.75 9.67
N CYS A 118 15.95 2.45 8.87
CA CYS A 118 15.92 2.22 7.43
C CYS A 118 17.24 2.65 6.82
N SER A 119 17.87 1.76 6.07
CA SER A 119 19.10 2.08 5.36
C SER A 119 18.75 2.36 3.91
N CYS A 120 18.69 3.65 3.54
CA CYS A 120 18.74 4.03 2.14
C CYS A 120 20.21 3.99 1.69
N LYS A 121 20.53 3.18 0.68
CA LYS A 121 21.87 3.14 0.06
C LYS A 121 21.87 3.97 -1.21
N ARG A 122 22.97 4.66 -1.49
CA ARG A 122 23.15 5.35 -2.78
C ARG A 122 22.88 4.36 -3.89
N LEU A 123 22.04 4.76 -4.83
CA LEU A 123 22.01 4.15 -6.15
C LEU A 123 23.44 4.23 -6.66
N ALA A 124 24.04 3.08 -6.95
CA ALA A 124 25.40 3.03 -7.43
C ALA A 124 25.49 3.91 -8.70
N SER A 125 26.06 5.10 -8.57
CA SER A 125 26.37 5.98 -9.69
C SER A 125 27.35 5.33 -10.67
N GLN A 126 27.94 4.20 -10.27
CA GLN A 126 28.92 3.45 -11.04
C GLN A 126 28.32 2.75 -12.27
N ASN A 127 26.98 2.65 -12.39
CA ASN A 127 26.35 2.01 -13.55
C ASN A 127 25.32 2.88 -14.29
N PHE A 128 25.13 4.14 -13.90
CA PHE A 128 24.26 5.05 -14.64
C PHE A 128 25.03 5.59 -15.85
N ILE A 129 24.79 4.98 -17.02
CA ILE A 129 25.38 5.43 -18.27
C ILE A 129 24.74 6.77 -18.61
N LYS A 130 25.46 7.86 -18.36
CA LYS A 130 25.01 9.23 -18.66
C LYS A 130 24.99 9.53 -20.15
N ASP A 131 25.82 8.82 -20.92
CA ASP A 131 25.91 8.97 -22.37
C ASP A 131 24.72 8.25 -23.05
N PRO A 132 23.83 8.99 -23.74
CA PRO A 132 22.67 8.40 -24.40
C PRO A 132 23.05 7.39 -25.50
N VAL A 133 24.21 7.55 -26.15
CA VAL A 133 24.68 6.62 -27.19
C VAL A 133 25.12 5.29 -26.57
N VAL A 134 25.91 5.34 -25.50
CA VAL A 134 26.36 4.13 -24.78
C VAL A 134 25.18 3.41 -24.13
N LEU A 135 24.18 4.16 -23.65
CA LEU A 135 22.95 3.59 -23.10
C LEU A 135 22.17 2.82 -24.17
N GLN A 136 21.99 3.41 -25.36
CA GLN A 136 21.32 2.76 -26.48
C GLN A 136 22.05 1.49 -26.93
N GLN A 137 23.39 1.52 -27.02
CA GLN A 137 24.17 0.33 -27.38
C GLN A 137 23.99 -0.82 -26.39
N ARG A 138 23.94 -0.54 -25.08
CA ARG A 138 23.66 -1.58 -24.08
C ARG A 138 22.23 -2.10 -24.17
N ILE A 139 21.25 -1.23 -24.39
CA ILE A 139 19.86 -1.62 -24.60
C ILE A 139 19.74 -2.55 -25.80
N GLU A 140 20.35 -2.21 -26.93
CA GLU A 140 20.33 -3.04 -28.15
C GLU A 140 21.05 -4.38 -27.95
N LYS A 141 22.16 -4.39 -27.21
CA LYS A 141 22.85 -5.64 -26.85
C LYS A 141 21.96 -6.54 -25.99
N ILE A 142 21.26 -5.98 -25.00
CA ILE A 142 20.31 -6.72 -24.17
C ILE A 142 19.12 -7.21 -25.00
N LYS A 143 18.56 -6.38 -25.88
CA LYS A 143 17.47 -6.78 -26.79
C LYS A 143 17.88 -7.95 -27.68
N LYS A 144 19.09 -7.94 -28.23
CA LYS A 144 19.64 -9.06 -29.01
C LYS A 144 19.77 -10.33 -28.16
N PHE A 145 20.29 -10.22 -26.95
CA PHE A 145 20.39 -11.36 -26.04
C PHE A 145 19.01 -11.94 -25.66
N LEU A 146 18.04 -11.08 -25.37
CA LEU A 146 16.66 -11.48 -25.07
C LEU A 146 15.95 -12.10 -26.29
N ALA A 147 16.23 -11.61 -27.51
CA ALA A 147 15.70 -12.16 -28.75
C ALA A 147 16.27 -13.57 -29.02
N VAL A 148 17.57 -13.79 -28.77
CA VAL A 148 18.22 -15.10 -28.85
C VAL A 148 17.62 -16.05 -27.82
N ASN A 149 17.49 -15.63 -26.56
CA ASN A 149 16.83 -16.47 -25.54
C ASN A 149 15.37 -16.77 -25.89
N ARG A 150 14.62 -15.83 -26.49
CA ARG A 150 13.24 -16.06 -26.94
C ARG A 150 13.18 -17.09 -28.08
N SER A 151 14.11 -17.04 -29.04
CA SER A 151 14.15 -18.00 -30.14
C SER A 151 14.52 -19.39 -29.63
N GLU A 152 15.48 -19.51 -28.72
CA GLU A 152 15.84 -20.76 -28.05
C GLU A 152 14.69 -21.33 -27.22
N LEU A 153 13.99 -20.52 -26.43
CA LEU A 153 12.79 -20.96 -25.69
C LEU A 153 11.69 -21.44 -26.65
N SER A 154 11.50 -20.74 -27.78
CA SER A 154 10.52 -21.13 -28.82
C SER A 154 10.91 -22.42 -29.53
N ALA A 155 12.21 -22.68 -29.71
CA ALA A 155 12.74 -23.90 -30.30
C ALA A 155 12.64 -25.07 -29.31
N PHE A 156 12.94 -24.85 -28.03
CA PHE A 156 12.76 -25.83 -26.96
C PHE A 156 11.27 -26.19 -26.77
N LYS A 157 10.37 -25.20 -26.82
CA LYS A 157 8.92 -25.43 -26.76
C LYS A 157 8.41 -26.21 -27.99
N ARG A 158 8.95 -25.94 -29.18
CA ARG A 158 8.67 -26.74 -30.40
C ARG A 158 9.21 -28.17 -30.31
N LYS A 159 10.39 -28.37 -29.73
CA LYS A 159 11.00 -29.70 -29.53
C LYS A 159 10.22 -30.53 -28.50
N LYS A 160 9.62 -29.90 -27.49
CA LYS A 160 8.79 -30.57 -26.47
C LYS A 160 7.37 -30.91 -26.94
N ILE A 161 6.84 -30.26 -27.98
CA ILE A 161 5.56 -30.60 -28.62
C ILE A 161 5.72 -31.71 -29.69
N SER A 162 6.93 -31.93 -30.20
CA SER A 162 7.20 -32.92 -31.25
C SER A 162 7.48 -34.35 -30.74
N SER A 163 7.46 -34.62 -29.42
CA SER A 163 7.95 -35.89 -28.84
C SER A 163 6.95 -36.66 -27.95
N TYR A 164 5.65 -36.38 -28.07
CA TYR A 164 4.54 -37.19 -27.51
C TYR A 164 3.32 -36.82 -28.39
N ASP A 165 2.71 -37.66 -29.24
CA ASP A 165 2.27 -39.05 -29.07
C ASP A 165 2.20 -39.74 -30.45
N GLY A 166 2.68 -40.98 -30.53
CA GLY A 166 2.36 -41.90 -31.62
C GLY A 166 0.99 -42.53 -31.41
N ARG A 167 -0.10 -41.77 -31.64
CA ARG A 167 -1.48 -42.29 -31.60
C ARG A 167 -2.23 -41.98 -32.89
N ALA A 168 -2.83 -43.03 -33.45
CA ALA A 168 -3.41 -43.09 -34.78
C ALA A 168 -4.38 -41.93 -35.09
N SER A 169 -4.20 -41.34 -36.28
CA SER A 169 -5.16 -40.46 -36.93
C SER A 169 -6.46 -41.24 -37.17
N SER A 170 -7.51 -40.93 -36.41
CA SER A 170 -8.87 -41.31 -36.81
C SER A 170 -9.44 -40.18 -37.69
N THR A 171 -9.36 -40.35 -39.00
CA THR A 171 -10.29 -39.70 -39.93
C THR A 171 -11.70 -40.19 -39.60
N GLY A 172 -12.40 -39.47 -38.71
CA GLY A 172 -13.74 -39.81 -38.24
C GLY A 172 -14.77 -38.86 -38.82
N ILE A 173 -15.65 -39.41 -39.67
CA ILE A 173 -16.76 -38.80 -40.43
C ILE A 173 -17.77 -37.97 -39.56
N GLY A 174 -17.61 -37.91 -38.24
CA GLY A 174 -18.52 -37.24 -37.31
C GLY A 174 -18.43 -35.71 -37.23
N MET A 175 -17.32 -35.08 -37.63
CA MET A 175 -17.18 -33.60 -37.53
C MET A 175 -17.88 -32.83 -38.65
N THR A 176 -18.08 -33.42 -39.83
CA THR A 176 -18.74 -32.74 -40.95
C THR A 176 -20.26 -32.67 -40.77
N LEU A 177 -20.86 -33.71 -40.18
CA LEU A 177 -22.30 -33.73 -39.88
C LEU A 177 -22.67 -32.74 -38.77
N GLY A 178 -21.84 -32.62 -37.73
CA GLY A 178 -22.07 -31.69 -36.62
C GLY A 178 -22.08 -30.21 -37.04
N VAL A 179 -21.11 -29.81 -37.86
CA VAL A 179 -21.03 -28.43 -38.36
C VAL A 179 -22.18 -28.13 -39.33
N GLY A 180 -22.54 -29.08 -40.19
CA GLY A 180 -23.66 -28.93 -41.14
C GLY A 180 -25.02 -28.76 -40.46
N VAL A 181 -25.29 -29.50 -39.36
CA VAL A 181 -26.53 -29.38 -38.59
C VAL A 181 -26.61 -28.02 -37.89
N ILE A 182 -25.51 -27.55 -37.30
CA ILE A 182 -25.46 -26.25 -36.62
C ILE A 182 -25.72 -25.10 -37.62
N THR A 183 -25.11 -25.14 -38.81
CA THR A 183 -25.36 -24.10 -39.84
C THR A 183 -26.79 -24.13 -40.36
N PHE A 184 -27.41 -25.31 -40.50
CA PHE A 184 -28.79 -25.45 -40.95
C PHE A 184 -29.80 -24.93 -39.90
N VAL A 185 -29.56 -25.22 -38.62
CA VAL A 185 -30.41 -24.76 -37.51
C VAL A 185 -30.34 -23.24 -37.37
N ILE A 186 -29.14 -22.65 -37.43
CA ILE A 186 -28.98 -21.19 -37.37
C ILE A 186 -29.65 -20.53 -38.59
N GLY A 187 -29.50 -21.08 -39.79
CA GLY A 187 -30.15 -20.58 -41.00
C GLY A 187 -31.68 -20.61 -40.91
N ALA A 188 -32.26 -21.67 -40.35
CA ALA A 188 -33.71 -21.81 -40.16
C ALA A 188 -34.27 -20.80 -39.14
N ILE A 189 -33.54 -20.56 -38.05
CA ILE A 189 -33.92 -19.55 -37.04
C ILE A 189 -33.94 -18.15 -37.67
N VAL A 190 -32.87 -17.77 -38.37
CA VAL A 190 -32.77 -16.45 -39.03
C VAL A 190 -33.86 -16.27 -40.09
N CYS A 191 -34.19 -17.32 -40.85
CA CYS A 191 -35.25 -17.26 -41.85
C CYS A 191 -36.63 -17.07 -41.21
N SER A 192 -36.89 -17.76 -40.09
CA SER A 192 -38.14 -17.64 -39.33
C SER A 192 -38.33 -16.23 -38.76
N ASP A 193 -37.26 -15.62 -38.22
CA ASP A 193 -37.29 -14.25 -37.72
C ASP A 193 -37.52 -13.22 -38.84
N LEU A 194 -36.89 -13.41 -40.01
CA LEU A 194 -37.10 -12.54 -41.17
C LEU A 194 -38.54 -12.62 -41.71
N LEU A 195 -39.12 -13.82 -41.79
CA LEU A 195 -40.52 -14.00 -42.19
C LEU A 195 -41.48 -13.36 -41.19
N THR A 196 -41.23 -13.53 -39.89
CA THR A 196 -42.02 -12.92 -38.82
C THR A 196 -41.92 -11.39 -38.84
N CYS A 197 -40.73 -10.85 -39.12
CA CYS A 197 -40.50 -9.42 -39.26
C CYS A 197 -41.20 -8.84 -40.51
N ARG A 198 -41.19 -9.57 -41.64
CA ARG A 198 -41.90 -9.19 -42.87
C ARG A 198 -43.42 -9.25 -42.69
N ALA A 199 -43.93 -10.23 -41.94
CA ALA A 199 -45.34 -10.32 -41.56
C ALA A 199 -45.77 -9.15 -40.65
N ARG A 200 -44.94 -8.77 -39.67
CA ARG A 200 -45.19 -7.59 -38.82
C ARG A 200 -45.15 -6.27 -39.62
N ARG A 201 -44.25 -6.13 -40.60
CA ARG A 201 -44.25 -4.96 -41.52
C ARG A 201 -45.52 -4.86 -42.36
N ARG A 202 -46.06 -5.98 -42.87
CA ARG A 202 -47.34 -5.98 -43.61
C ARG A 202 -48.54 -5.56 -42.75
N ARG A 203 -48.54 -5.87 -41.45
CA ARG A 203 -49.61 -5.45 -40.51
C ARG A 203 -49.54 -3.98 -40.09
N ARG A 204 -48.42 -3.28 -40.32
CA ARG A 204 -48.23 -1.85 -40.02
C ARG A 204 -48.31 -0.93 -41.25
N ALA A 205 -48.82 -1.41 -42.39
CA ALA A 205 -49.19 -0.51 -43.48
C ALA A 205 -50.43 0.31 -43.08
N PRO A 206 -50.38 1.65 -43.08
CA PRO A 206 -51.51 2.49 -42.66
C PRO A 206 -52.69 2.34 -43.62
N ARG A 207 -53.90 2.20 -43.07
CA ARG A 207 -55.16 2.38 -43.82
C ARG A 207 -55.19 3.82 -44.34
N LYS A 208 -55.26 3.99 -45.66
CA LYS A 208 -55.54 5.27 -46.30
C LYS A 208 -56.87 5.81 -45.75
N ALA A 209 -56.83 6.99 -45.17
CA ALA A 209 -57.93 7.96 -45.10
C ALA A 209 -57.43 9.20 -45.84
#